data_AF-A0A558A525-F1
#
_entry.id   AF-A0A558A525-F1
#
_cell.length_a   1.000
_cell.length_b   1.000
_cell.length_c   1.000
_cell.angle_alpha   90.00
_cell.angle_beta   90.00
_cell.angle_gamma   90.00
#
_symmetry.space_group_name_H-M   'P 1'
#
loop_
_entity.id
_entity.type
_entity.pdbx_description
1 polymer ?
#
loop_
_entity_poly.entity_id
_entity_poly.type
_entity_poly.pdbx_seq_one_letter_code
_entity_poly.pdbx_strand_id
1 'polypeptide(L)'
;MWDPENLAKIVTTVVVPILTLIGFGSRRRRLRNEIKDNLELVREIEKHQILQEHTLASGWLQGRIALDVARLSGVKLGTPKAPIPKGSVVFAGVLALGFAIWTYWLDRNGFVWYSIFPGLVSILMLISIVGNLTNRQLPPNEVEHLPPGAVLAPTDTAGERIATTVAMAASGSLDDRAAPGGQVDTVFKFVRMLQSGHYQLAISLAEENWILCRVHAWLWNNRSHFGNDVEVLEKLAQVMLGERHNNSIWNDFVATESAQFVTAWKDIKIDDYGFAGRRRRIARDIDLVILVPMGNSGAYFVMSATALPNAMSFLVRRTDDGWKIVNHIGYAPPTPGWPPIWWYTNDPVIEALPDE
;
A
#
# COMPACT_ATOMS: atom_id res chain seq x y z
N MET A 1 -4.67 61.59 23.17
CA MET A 1 -4.06 61.91 21.87
C MET A 1 -3.07 60.79 21.58
N TRP A 2 -3.33 59.93 20.60
CA TRP A 2 -2.45 58.78 20.31
C TRP A 2 -1.23 59.30 19.56
N ASP A 3 -0.04 59.02 20.08
CA ASP A 3 1.22 59.43 19.48
C ASP A 3 1.53 58.50 18.30
N PRO A 4 1.57 58.97 17.03
CA PRO A 4 1.79 58.13 15.86
C PRO A 4 3.11 57.34 15.92
N GLU A 5 4.10 57.82 16.68
CA GLU A 5 5.35 57.10 16.94
C GLU A 5 5.16 55.80 17.73
N ASN A 6 4.25 55.76 18.71
CA ASN A 6 4.01 54.56 19.50
C ASN A 6 3.28 53.49 18.69
N LEU A 7 2.43 53.90 17.75
CA LEU A 7 1.74 52.98 16.84
C LEU A 7 2.70 52.42 15.78
N ALA A 8 3.61 53.25 15.25
CA ALA A 8 4.68 52.81 14.35
C ALA A 8 5.65 51.83 15.01
N LYS A 9 6.04 52.09 16.27
CA LYS A 9 6.88 51.18 17.07
C LYS A 9 6.22 49.80 17.21
N ILE A 10 4.96 49.74 17.63
CA ILE A 10 4.22 48.47 17.77
C ILE A 10 4.12 47.72 16.43
N VAL A 11 3.88 48.42 15.32
CA VAL A 11 3.87 47.81 13.98
C VAL A 11 5.25 47.24 13.64
N THR A 12 6.34 47.98 13.89
CA THR A 12 7.69 47.46 13.60
C THR A 12 8.10 46.28 14.48
N THR A 13 7.80 46.27 15.78
CA THR A 13 8.18 45.14 16.67
C THR A 13 7.42 43.86 16.38
N VAL A 14 6.22 43.94 15.79
CA VAL A 14 5.41 42.75 15.45
C VAL A 14 5.62 42.32 13.99
N VAL A 15 5.73 43.27 13.06
CA VAL A 15 5.84 42.98 11.61
C VAL A 15 7.25 42.59 11.19
N VAL A 16 8.29 43.16 11.81
CA VAL A 16 9.69 42.82 11.47
C VAL A 16 10.05 41.36 11.79
N PRO A 17 9.68 40.78 12.96
CA PRO A 17 9.86 39.36 13.21
C PRO A 17 9.13 38.46 12.21
N ILE A 18 7.90 38.86 11.81
CA ILE A 18 7.11 38.15 10.80
C ILE A 18 7.80 38.20 9.42
N LEU A 19 8.39 39.33 9.04
CA LEU A 19 9.16 39.47 7.80
C LEU A 19 10.50 38.71 7.83
N THR A 20 11.19 38.65 8.99
CA THR A 20 12.41 37.82 9.14
C THR A 20 12.12 36.32 9.12
N LEU A 21 10.92 35.91 9.54
CA LEU A 21 10.41 34.54 9.37
C LEU A 21 10.20 34.14 7.90
N ILE A 22 10.08 35.13 7.01
CA ILE A 22 9.94 34.98 5.54
C ILE A 22 11.33 34.94 4.87
N GLY A 23 12.37 34.47 5.58
CA GLY A 23 13.75 34.26 5.08
C GLY A 23 13.88 33.27 3.92
N PHE A 24 13.36 33.62 2.74
CA PHE A 24 13.34 32.81 1.52
C PHE A 24 14.75 32.64 0.91
N GLY A 25 15.67 33.57 1.17
CA GLY A 25 17.03 33.54 0.63
C GLY A 25 17.98 32.55 1.33
N SER A 26 18.00 32.51 2.67
CA SER A 26 18.93 31.65 3.42
C SER A 26 18.54 30.17 3.35
N ARG A 27 17.22 29.90 3.29
CA ARG A 27 16.67 28.54 3.28
C ARG A 27 17.06 27.76 2.02
N ARG A 28 17.06 28.40 0.85
CA ARG A 28 17.49 27.77 -0.41
C ARG A 28 18.98 27.43 -0.41
N ARG A 29 19.82 28.32 0.12
CA ARG A 29 21.27 28.08 0.20
C ARG A 29 21.59 26.93 1.16
N ARG A 30 20.91 26.88 2.31
CA ARG A 30 21.05 25.77 3.27
C ARG A 30 20.62 24.43 2.67
N LEU A 31 19.49 24.38 1.98
CA LEU A 31 19.02 23.15 1.32
C LEU A 31 20.00 22.64 0.25
N ARG A 32 20.63 23.52 -0.53
CA ARG A 32 21.65 23.10 -1.52
C ARG A 32 22.85 22.44 -0.86
N ASN A 33 23.31 22.97 0.27
CA ASN A 33 24.42 22.38 1.01
C ASN A 33 24.02 21.03 1.61
N GLU A 34 22.85 20.93 2.25
CA GLU A 34 22.35 19.66 2.79
C GLU A 34 22.19 18.57 1.71
N ILE A 35 21.72 18.93 0.51
CA ILE A 35 21.65 17.99 -0.63
C ILE A 35 23.05 17.51 -1.05
N LYS A 36 24.03 18.42 -1.11
CA LYS A 36 25.41 18.10 -1.49
C LYS A 36 26.04 17.14 -0.48
N ASP A 37 25.90 17.43 0.80
CA ASP A 37 26.45 16.61 1.89
C ASP A 37 25.80 15.21 1.92
N ASN A 38 24.48 15.13 1.72
CA ASN A 38 23.78 13.84 1.63
C ASN A 38 24.19 13.03 0.40
N LEU A 39 24.42 13.66 -0.75
CA LEU A 39 24.91 12.98 -1.96
C LEU A 39 26.33 12.43 -1.78
N GLU A 40 27.17 13.15 -1.05
CA GLU A 40 28.52 12.70 -0.69
C GLU A 40 28.45 11.47 0.23
N LEU A 41 27.57 11.50 1.23
CA LEU A 41 27.32 10.38 2.13
C LEU A 41 26.80 9.12 1.41
N VAL A 42 25.89 9.29 0.43
CA VAL A 42 25.40 8.16 -0.38
C VAL A 42 26.54 7.53 -1.18
N ARG A 43 27.41 8.34 -1.79
CA ARG A 43 28.58 7.82 -2.52
C ARG A 43 29.57 7.09 -1.63
N GLU A 44 29.69 7.46 -0.37
CA GLU A 44 30.51 6.74 0.60
C GLU A 44 29.88 5.39 0.98
N ILE A 45 28.56 5.35 1.19
CA ILE A 45 27.83 4.11 1.49
C ILE A 45 27.90 3.12 0.31
N GLU A 46 27.78 3.60 -0.93
CA GLU A 46 27.86 2.78 -2.15
C GLU A 46 29.24 2.14 -2.36
N LYS A 47 30.32 2.68 -1.79
CA LYS A 47 31.65 2.06 -1.83
C LYS A 47 31.76 0.83 -0.93
N HIS A 48 30.80 0.62 -0.03
CA HIS A 48 30.80 -0.49 0.94
C HIS A 48 29.68 -1.48 0.63
N GLN A 49 30.02 -2.58 -0.05
CA GLN A 49 29.08 -3.62 -0.51
C GLN A 49 28.18 -4.19 0.63
N ILE A 50 28.74 -4.35 1.84
CA ILE A 50 28.00 -4.84 3.02
C ILE A 50 26.91 -3.85 3.47
N LEU A 51 27.19 -2.54 3.39
CA LEU A 51 26.21 -1.51 3.76
C LEU A 51 25.15 -1.37 2.67
N GLN A 52 25.54 -1.52 1.41
CA GLN A 52 24.63 -1.46 0.27
C GLN A 52 23.56 -2.57 0.32
N GLU A 53 23.94 -3.81 0.65
CA GLU A 53 23.03 -4.97 0.63
C GLU A 53 22.14 -5.08 1.88
N HIS A 54 22.54 -4.49 3.01
CA HIS A 54 21.87 -4.74 4.29
C HIS A 54 21.36 -3.51 5.05
N THR A 55 21.65 -2.28 4.61
CA THR A 55 21.21 -1.09 5.36
C THR A 55 20.11 -0.29 4.66
N LEU A 56 18.99 -0.12 5.36
CA LEU A 56 17.88 0.78 4.99
C LEU A 56 18.31 2.27 4.91
N ALA A 57 19.52 2.58 5.34
CA ALA A 57 20.08 3.92 5.39
C ALA A 57 20.28 4.53 3.99
N SER A 58 20.71 3.73 3.00
CA SER A 58 20.92 4.20 1.62
C SER A 58 19.61 4.64 0.98
N GLY A 59 18.57 3.80 1.05
CA GLY A 59 17.24 4.12 0.53
C GLY A 59 16.59 5.30 1.24
N TRP A 60 16.74 5.41 2.57
CA TRP A 60 16.26 6.57 3.31
C TRP A 60 16.97 7.87 2.89
N LEU A 61 18.30 7.85 2.74
CA LEU A 61 19.09 9.01 2.30
C LEU A 61 18.72 9.43 0.87
N GLN A 62 18.59 8.49 -0.05
CA GLN A 62 18.16 8.77 -1.42
C GLN A 62 16.74 9.37 -1.45
N GLY A 63 15.81 8.85 -0.64
CA GLY A 63 14.47 9.42 -0.48
C GLY A 63 14.50 10.85 0.06
N ARG A 64 15.35 11.14 1.06
CA ARG A 64 15.54 12.49 1.60
C ARG A 64 16.10 13.45 0.56
N ILE A 65 17.12 13.04 -0.19
CA ILE A 65 17.73 13.85 -1.26
C ILE A 65 16.68 14.20 -2.32
N ALA A 66 15.87 13.23 -2.75
CA ALA A 66 14.80 13.45 -3.71
C ALA A 66 13.78 14.49 -3.23
N LEU A 67 13.35 14.40 -1.96
CA LEU A 67 12.44 15.38 -1.35
C LEU A 67 13.05 16.77 -1.28
N ASP A 68 14.32 16.90 -0.91
CA ASP A 68 14.98 18.20 -0.81
C ASP A 68 15.26 18.82 -2.18
N VAL A 69 15.59 18.02 -3.20
CA VAL A 69 15.69 18.47 -4.61
C VAL A 69 14.33 18.94 -5.13
N ALA A 70 13.25 18.21 -4.86
CA ALA A 70 11.90 18.60 -5.25
C ALA A 70 11.44 19.90 -4.56
N ARG A 71 11.79 20.09 -3.27
CA ARG A 71 11.59 21.40 -2.60
C ARG A 71 12.38 22.51 -3.27
N LEU A 72 13.60 22.23 -3.74
CA LEU A 72 14.47 23.21 -4.38
C LEU A 72 13.97 23.62 -5.77
N SER A 73 13.42 22.67 -6.53
CA SER A 73 12.82 22.91 -7.86
C SER A 73 11.45 23.58 -7.78
N GLY A 74 10.93 23.83 -6.57
CA GLY A 74 9.65 24.50 -6.37
C GLY A 74 8.44 23.58 -6.56
N VAL A 75 8.66 22.26 -6.66
CA VAL A 75 7.57 21.28 -6.63
C VAL A 75 6.94 21.34 -5.24
N LYS A 76 5.64 21.62 -5.20
CA LYS A 76 4.89 21.67 -3.94
C LYS A 76 4.74 20.24 -3.43
N LEU A 77 5.58 19.88 -2.46
CA LEU A 77 5.52 18.61 -1.74
C LEU A 77 4.70 18.78 -0.47
N GLY A 78 3.59 18.09 -0.38
CA GLY A 78 2.66 18.10 0.73
C GLY A 78 1.22 17.95 0.25
N THR A 79 0.38 17.41 1.13
CA THR A 79 -1.06 17.32 0.86
C THR A 79 -1.62 18.72 0.55
N PRO A 80 -2.50 18.83 -0.46
CA PRO A 80 -3.15 20.10 -0.76
C PRO A 80 -3.83 20.61 0.51
N LYS A 81 -3.42 21.80 0.95
CA LYS A 81 -4.05 22.45 2.10
C LYS A 81 -5.42 22.95 1.68
N ALA A 82 -6.43 22.75 2.51
CA ALA A 82 -7.76 23.31 2.26
C ALA A 82 -7.66 24.83 1.98
N PRO A 83 -8.52 25.44 1.15
CA PRO A 83 -8.50 26.88 0.90
C PRO A 83 -8.96 27.66 2.14
N ILE A 84 -8.26 28.73 2.54
CA ILE A 84 -8.58 29.48 3.78
C ILE A 84 -10.02 30.00 3.68
N PRO A 85 -10.90 29.72 4.66
CA PRO A 85 -12.22 30.34 4.70
C PRO A 85 -12.01 31.82 5.03
N LYS A 86 -11.62 32.60 4.01
CA LYS A 86 -11.19 34.00 4.14
C LYS A 86 -12.26 34.82 4.86
N GLY A 87 -13.54 34.55 4.59
CA GLY A 87 -14.66 35.19 5.28
C GLY A 87 -14.65 34.96 6.79
N SER A 88 -14.47 33.72 7.24
CA SER A 88 -14.45 33.39 8.67
C SER A 88 -13.24 33.99 9.38
N VAL A 89 -12.05 33.94 8.76
CA VAL A 89 -10.82 34.51 9.32
C VAL A 89 -10.91 36.03 9.43
N VAL A 90 -11.40 36.71 8.39
CA VAL A 90 -11.58 38.17 8.40
C VAL A 90 -12.61 38.59 9.43
N PHE A 91 -13.75 37.89 9.50
CA PHE A 91 -14.79 38.17 10.48
C PHE A 91 -14.30 37.99 11.92
N ALA A 92 -13.64 36.86 12.22
CA ALA A 92 -13.04 36.61 13.52
C ALA A 92 -11.97 37.65 13.88
N GLY A 93 -11.17 38.10 12.90
CA GLY A 93 -10.15 39.14 13.10
C GLY A 93 -10.74 40.50 13.47
N VAL A 94 -11.81 40.92 12.77
CA VAL A 94 -12.53 42.16 13.08
C VAL A 94 -13.16 42.11 14.48
N LEU A 95 -13.79 40.98 14.83
CA LEU A 95 -14.35 40.80 16.18
C LEU A 95 -13.26 40.80 17.26
N ALA A 96 -12.16 40.09 17.05
CA ALA A 96 -11.04 40.06 17.98
C ALA A 96 -10.51 41.47 18.26
N LEU A 97 -10.35 42.29 17.21
CA LEU A 97 -9.91 43.68 17.32
C LEU A 97 -10.93 44.55 18.07
N GLY A 98 -12.22 44.41 17.75
CA GLY A 98 -13.28 45.16 18.43
C GLY A 98 -13.34 44.87 19.93
N PHE A 99 -13.26 43.60 20.32
CA PHE A 99 -13.22 43.19 21.73
C PHE A 99 -11.92 43.60 22.42
N ALA A 100 -10.77 43.60 21.73
CA ALA A 100 -9.51 44.10 22.29
C ALA A 100 -9.58 45.61 22.58
N ILE A 101 -10.14 46.39 21.65
CA ILE A 101 -10.36 47.83 21.84
C ILE A 101 -11.32 48.08 23.01
N TRP A 102 -12.40 47.30 23.10
CA TRP A 102 -13.36 47.44 24.20
C TRP A 102 -12.74 47.10 25.56
N THR A 103 -11.96 46.02 25.61
CA THR A 103 -11.17 45.62 26.79
C THR A 103 -10.27 46.75 27.26
N TYR A 104 -9.53 47.37 26.33
CA TYR A 104 -8.66 48.50 26.62
C TYR A 104 -9.41 49.71 27.20
N TRP A 105 -10.60 50.02 26.67
CA TRP A 105 -11.42 51.12 27.19
C TRP A 105 -11.98 50.84 28.59
N LEU A 106 -12.43 49.61 28.87
CA LEU A 106 -12.91 49.23 30.21
C LEU A 106 -11.80 49.29 31.25
N ASP A 107 -10.62 48.77 30.90
CA ASP A 107 -9.45 48.82 31.77
C ASP A 107 -9.02 50.26 32.07
N ARG A 108 -8.94 51.09 31.02
CA ARG A 108 -8.62 52.53 31.14
C ARG A 108 -9.61 53.30 32.02
N ASN A 109 -10.87 52.90 32.03
CA ASN A 109 -11.93 53.55 32.81
C ASN A 109 -12.06 52.98 34.24
N GLY A 110 -11.14 52.10 34.67
CA GLY A 110 -11.11 51.54 36.02
C GLY A 110 -12.01 50.32 36.24
N PHE A 111 -12.66 49.79 35.20
CA PHE A 111 -13.53 48.62 35.25
C PHE A 111 -12.75 47.32 34.98
N VAL A 112 -11.67 47.09 35.74
CA VAL A 112 -10.71 45.99 35.52
C VAL A 112 -11.39 44.62 35.52
N TRP A 113 -12.34 44.37 36.43
CA TRP A 113 -13.03 43.06 36.47
C TRP A 113 -13.93 42.81 35.25
N TYR A 114 -14.51 43.86 34.67
CA TYR A 114 -15.38 43.72 33.50
C TYR A 114 -14.58 43.60 32.20
N SER A 115 -13.31 44.02 32.16
CA SER A 115 -12.45 43.93 30.98
C SER A 115 -12.00 42.48 30.69
N ILE A 116 -12.04 41.60 31.70
CA ILE A 116 -11.67 40.18 31.53
C ILE A 116 -12.57 39.47 30.50
N PHE A 117 -13.88 39.74 30.52
CA PHE A 117 -14.84 39.10 29.62
C PHE A 117 -14.57 39.39 28.13
N PRO A 118 -14.52 40.65 27.66
CA PRO A 118 -14.17 40.95 26.28
C PRO A 118 -12.72 40.55 25.94
N GLY A 119 -11.80 40.61 26.90
CA GLY A 119 -10.41 40.19 26.70
C GLY A 119 -10.30 38.70 26.37
N LEU A 120 -11.02 37.86 27.12
CA LEU A 120 -11.08 36.41 26.89
C LEU A 120 -11.68 36.09 25.51
N VAL A 121 -12.77 36.76 25.13
CA VAL A 121 -13.39 36.58 23.80
C VAL A 121 -12.42 36.93 22.68
N SER A 122 -11.66 38.04 22.80
CA SER A 122 -10.64 38.42 21.84
C SER A 122 -9.54 37.36 21.69
N ILE A 123 -9.05 36.82 22.81
CA ILE A 123 -8.03 35.76 22.82
C ILE A 123 -8.55 34.48 22.17
N LEU A 124 -9.77 34.05 22.49
CA LEU A 124 -10.38 32.86 21.88
C LEU A 124 -10.55 33.00 20.37
N MET A 125 -10.89 34.20 19.88
CA MET A 125 -10.95 34.50 18.45
C MET A 125 -9.57 34.43 17.78
N LEU A 126 -8.52 34.93 18.43
CA LEU A 126 -7.14 34.80 17.94
C LEU A 126 -6.68 33.34 17.89
N ILE A 127 -7.00 32.54 18.92
CA ILE A 127 -6.72 31.10 18.94
C ILE A 127 -7.47 30.40 17.80
N SER A 128 -8.74 30.77 17.55
CA SER A 128 -9.53 30.24 16.43
C SER A 128 -8.92 30.59 15.07
N ILE A 129 -8.40 31.81 14.90
CA ILE A 129 -7.68 32.20 13.67
C ILE A 129 -6.42 31.36 13.50
N VAL A 130 -5.64 31.17 14.56
CA VAL A 130 -4.44 30.31 14.53
C VAL A 130 -4.84 28.88 14.16
N GLY A 131 -5.85 28.32 14.80
CA GLY A 131 -6.39 26.99 14.50
C GLY A 131 -6.85 26.86 13.03
N ASN A 132 -7.52 27.88 12.50
CA ASN A 132 -7.95 27.92 11.10
C ASN A 132 -6.80 28.15 10.11
N LEU A 133 -5.59 28.48 10.55
CA LEU A 133 -4.39 28.65 9.72
C LEU A 133 -3.43 27.46 9.84
N THR A 134 -3.42 26.78 10.98
CA THR A 134 -2.59 25.59 11.27
C THR A 134 -3.35 24.28 10.97
N ASN A 135 -2.65 23.20 10.60
CA ASN A 135 -3.23 21.86 10.40
C ASN A 135 -4.42 21.72 9.43
N ARG A 136 -4.39 22.47 8.33
CA ARG A 136 -5.41 22.39 7.28
C ARG A 136 -5.07 21.32 6.26
N GLN A 137 -5.00 20.08 6.71
CA GLN A 137 -4.96 18.96 5.78
C GLN A 137 -6.40 18.71 5.34
N LEU A 138 -6.66 18.69 4.03
CA LEU A 138 -7.87 18.05 3.57
C LEU A 138 -7.77 16.60 4.08
N PRO A 139 -8.74 16.08 4.85
CA PRO A 139 -8.81 14.63 5.00
C PRO A 139 -8.84 14.08 3.57
N PRO A 140 -8.05 13.06 3.24
CA PRO A 140 -8.11 12.41 1.93
C PRO A 140 -9.46 11.69 1.84
N ASN A 141 -10.52 12.46 1.66
CA ASN A 141 -11.86 11.96 1.47
C ASN A 141 -12.10 11.80 -0.03
N GLU A 142 -12.85 10.76 -0.36
CA GLU A 142 -13.40 10.44 -1.69
C GLU A 142 -12.51 9.58 -2.61
N VAL A 143 -11.81 8.59 -2.06
CA VAL A 143 -11.61 7.33 -2.79
C VAL A 143 -12.26 6.22 -1.98
N GLU A 144 -13.56 6.07 -2.18
CA GLU A 144 -14.26 4.81 -1.92
C GLU A 144 -13.45 3.65 -2.52
N HIS A 145 -13.50 2.49 -1.86
CA HIS A 145 -12.89 1.20 -2.27
C HIS A 145 -11.46 0.90 -1.79
N LEU A 146 -11.01 1.45 -0.66
CA LEU A 146 -9.88 0.82 0.05
C LEU A 146 -10.36 -0.16 1.12
N PRO A 147 -9.74 -1.34 1.24
CA PRO A 147 -10.07 -2.28 2.29
C PRO A 147 -9.69 -1.77 3.69
N PRO A 148 -10.34 -2.26 4.76
CA PRO A 148 -10.06 -1.83 6.12
C PRO A 148 -8.56 -1.93 6.44
N GLY A 149 -7.97 -0.89 7.03
CA GLY A 149 -6.53 -0.86 7.37
C GLY A 149 -5.57 -0.61 6.20
N ALA A 150 -6.07 -0.45 4.97
CA ALA A 150 -5.27 0.04 3.85
C ALA A 150 -5.24 1.58 3.84
N VAL A 151 -4.06 2.12 3.57
CA VAL A 151 -3.85 3.55 3.31
C VAL A 151 -3.44 3.65 1.84
N LEU A 152 -4.05 4.58 1.08
CA LEU A 152 -3.60 4.87 -0.29
C LEU A 152 -2.08 5.02 -0.27
N ALA A 153 -1.39 4.42 -1.24
CA ALA A 153 -0.04 4.88 -1.52
C ALA A 153 -0.21 6.35 -1.90
N PRO A 154 0.35 7.31 -1.14
CA PRO A 154 0.11 8.72 -1.41
C PRO A 154 0.75 9.04 -2.76
N THR A 155 -0.07 9.09 -3.82
CA THR A 155 0.38 9.12 -5.23
C THR A 155 0.13 10.45 -5.93
N ASP A 156 -0.40 11.45 -5.22
CA ASP A 156 -0.79 12.73 -5.81
C ASP A 156 0.35 13.75 -5.91
N THR A 157 1.47 13.54 -5.21
CA THR A 157 2.62 14.46 -5.33
C THR A 157 3.78 13.83 -6.09
N ALA A 158 4.33 14.56 -7.06
CA ALA A 158 5.44 14.10 -7.89
C ALA A 158 6.68 13.69 -7.06
N GLY A 159 6.90 14.29 -5.89
CA GLY A 159 8.00 13.88 -5.01
C GLY A 159 7.73 12.61 -4.21
N GLU A 160 6.47 12.24 -3.97
CA GLU A 160 6.14 10.92 -3.39
C GLU A 160 6.17 9.83 -4.46
N ARG A 161 5.83 10.13 -5.72
CA ARG A 161 6.14 9.24 -6.85
C ARG A 161 7.64 8.98 -6.91
N ILE A 162 8.45 10.02 -6.84
CA ILE A 162 9.91 9.86 -6.80
C ILE A 162 10.34 9.13 -5.53
N ALA A 163 9.81 9.41 -4.34
CA ALA A 163 10.19 8.71 -3.11
C ALA A 163 9.75 7.23 -3.10
N THR A 164 8.60 6.90 -3.70
CA THR A 164 8.09 5.53 -3.83
C THR A 164 8.85 4.77 -4.91
N THR A 165 9.08 5.39 -6.07
CA THR A 165 9.93 4.84 -7.14
C THR A 165 11.38 4.69 -6.67
N VAL A 166 11.90 5.63 -5.87
CA VAL A 166 13.23 5.53 -5.25
C VAL A 166 13.24 4.53 -4.11
N ALA A 167 12.18 4.37 -3.31
CA ALA A 167 12.11 3.30 -2.32
C ALA A 167 12.02 1.91 -2.99
N MET A 168 11.30 1.80 -4.10
CA MET A 168 11.23 0.59 -4.92
C MET A 168 12.56 0.33 -5.65
N ALA A 169 13.21 1.36 -6.18
CA ALA A 169 14.51 1.25 -6.84
C ALA A 169 15.67 1.01 -5.86
N ALA A 170 15.65 1.65 -4.69
CA ALA A 170 16.62 1.48 -3.60
C ALA A 170 16.41 0.19 -2.81
N SER A 171 15.20 -0.41 -2.85
CA SER A 171 15.00 -1.80 -2.44
C SER A 171 15.64 -2.81 -3.40
N GLY A 172 16.28 -2.34 -4.48
CA GLY A 172 17.27 -3.12 -5.21
C GLY A 172 16.68 -4.25 -6.04
N SER A 173 15.73 -3.96 -6.93
CA SER A 173 15.60 -4.61 -8.24
C SER A 173 14.46 -3.93 -9.00
N LEU A 174 14.63 -3.65 -10.29
CA LEU A 174 13.51 -3.84 -11.22
C LEU A 174 12.93 -5.21 -10.87
N ASP A 175 11.67 -5.28 -10.43
CA ASP A 175 11.16 -6.47 -9.75
C ASP A 175 11.11 -7.67 -10.71
N ASP A 176 12.21 -8.43 -10.80
CA ASP A 176 12.38 -9.59 -11.67
C ASP A 176 11.31 -10.65 -11.40
N ARG A 177 10.60 -10.55 -10.26
CA ARG A 177 9.42 -11.35 -9.95
C ARG A 177 8.32 -11.19 -11.00
N ALA A 178 8.14 -9.99 -11.55
CA ALA A 178 7.14 -9.67 -12.57
C ALA A 178 7.71 -9.76 -14.01
N ALA A 179 9.03 -9.94 -14.17
CA ALA A 179 9.63 -10.20 -15.46
C ALA A 179 9.16 -11.56 -16.03
N PRO A 180 9.22 -11.77 -17.35
CA PRO A 180 8.83 -13.04 -17.96
C PRO A 180 9.55 -14.24 -17.33
N GLY A 181 8.78 -15.20 -16.80
CA GLY A 181 9.29 -16.38 -16.10
C GLY A 181 9.60 -16.15 -14.60
N GLY A 182 9.34 -14.95 -14.09
CA GLY A 182 9.38 -14.63 -12.67
C GLY A 182 8.18 -15.18 -11.91
N GLN A 183 8.28 -15.22 -10.59
CA GLN A 183 7.25 -15.78 -9.70
C GLN A 183 5.86 -15.14 -9.86
N VAL A 184 5.78 -13.81 -10.03
CA VAL A 184 4.53 -13.07 -10.21
C VAL A 184 3.98 -13.29 -11.62
N ASP A 185 4.85 -13.28 -12.64
CA ASP A 185 4.45 -13.57 -14.03
C ASP A 185 3.85 -14.97 -14.17
N THR A 186 4.45 -15.99 -13.55
CA THR A 186 3.90 -17.35 -13.52
C THR A 186 2.49 -17.37 -12.93
N VAL A 187 2.25 -16.66 -11.83
CA VAL A 187 0.93 -16.60 -11.19
C VAL A 187 -0.09 -15.90 -12.08
N PHE A 188 0.26 -14.74 -12.67
CA PHE A 188 -0.64 -14.05 -13.61
C PHE A 188 -0.99 -14.91 -14.82
N LYS A 189 0.00 -15.60 -15.41
CA LYS A 189 -0.23 -16.53 -16.52
C LYS A 189 -1.15 -17.68 -16.11
N PHE A 190 -0.91 -18.27 -14.94
CA PHE A 190 -1.74 -19.35 -14.39
C PHE A 190 -3.19 -18.92 -14.24
N VAL A 191 -3.44 -17.76 -13.61
CA VAL A 191 -4.80 -17.23 -13.42
C VAL A 191 -5.48 -16.94 -14.75
N ARG A 192 -4.81 -16.25 -15.68
CA ARG A 192 -5.37 -15.94 -17.01
C ARG A 192 -5.72 -17.19 -17.81
N MET A 193 -4.86 -18.21 -17.78
CA MET A 193 -5.11 -19.48 -18.47
C MET A 193 -6.32 -20.21 -17.88
N LEU A 194 -6.45 -20.26 -16.55
CA LEU A 194 -7.60 -20.86 -15.88
C LEU A 194 -8.90 -20.10 -16.16
N GLN A 195 -8.88 -18.76 -16.10
CA GLN A 195 -10.04 -17.92 -16.44
C GLN A 195 -10.48 -18.07 -17.90
N SER A 196 -9.53 -18.33 -18.81
CA SER A 196 -9.82 -18.53 -20.24
C SER A 196 -10.25 -19.97 -20.56
N GLY A 197 -10.36 -20.85 -19.57
CA GLY A 197 -10.70 -22.26 -19.76
C GLY A 197 -9.56 -23.13 -20.31
N HIS A 198 -8.34 -22.61 -20.37
CA HIS A 198 -7.14 -23.32 -20.85
C HIS A 198 -6.46 -24.11 -19.71
N TYR A 199 -7.23 -24.94 -19.02
CA TYR A 199 -6.77 -25.70 -17.84
C TYR A 199 -5.51 -26.55 -18.13
N GLN A 200 -5.48 -27.27 -19.26
CA GLN A 200 -4.34 -28.12 -19.62
C GLN A 200 -3.03 -27.33 -19.78
N LEU A 201 -3.09 -26.07 -20.23
CA LEU A 201 -1.92 -25.20 -20.30
C LEU A 201 -1.55 -24.68 -18.90
N ALA A 202 -2.56 -24.31 -18.08
CA ALA A 202 -2.33 -23.82 -16.73
C ALA A 202 -1.61 -24.85 -15.85
N ILE A 203 -1.98 -26.12 -15.91
CA ILE A 203 -1.34 -27.17 -15.09
C ILE A 203 0.14 -27.38 -15.44
N SER A 204 0.62 -26.95 -16.61
CA SER A 204 2.06 -26.97 -16.93
C SER A 204 2.85 -25.98 -16.08
N LEU A 205 2.19 -24.97 -15.51
CA LEU A 205 2.76 -24.00 -14.58
C LEU A 205 2.63 -24.46 -13.11
N ALA A 206 1.94 -25.57 -12.83
CA ALA A 206 1.77 -26.10 -11.48
C ALA A 206 2.73 -27.28 -11.21
N GLU A 207 2.95 -27.58 -9.94
CA GLU A 207 3.68 -28.78 -9.53
C GLU A 207 2.83 -30.05 -9.67
N GLU A 208 3.49 -31.18 -9.88
CA GLU A 208 2.83 -32.49 -9.97
C GLU A 208 2.00 -32.81 -8.72
N ASN A 209 2.51 -32.45 -7.54
CA ASN A 209 1.81 -32.65 -6.27
C ASN A 209 0.49 -31.86 -6.19
N TRP A 210 0.45 -30.65 -6.76
CA TRP A 210 -0.78 -29.86 -6.86
C TRP A 210 -1.80 -30.55 -7.76
N ILE A 211 -1.35 -31.08 -8.91
CA ILE A 211 -2.20 -31.79 -9.87
C ILE A 211 -2.77 -33.07 -9.24
N LEU A 212 -1.92 -33.86 -8.57
CA LEU A 212 -2.32 -35.08 -7.87
C LEU A 212 -3.40 -34.79 -6.82
N CYS A 213 -3.23 -33.73 -6.02
CA CYS A 213 -4.26 -33.29 -5.07
C CYS A 213 -5.57 -32.91 -5.75
N ARG A 214 -5.56 -32.22 -6.91
CA ARG A 214 -6.79 -31.92 -7.66
C ARG A 214 -7.47 -33.19 -8.16
N VAL A 215 -6.71 -34.14 -8.69
CA VAL A 215 -7.23 -35.44 -9.16
C VAL A 215 -7.87 -36.21 -7.99
N HIS A 216 -7.19 -36.29 -6.84
CA HIS A 216 -7.73 -36.95 -5.65
C HIS A 216 -9.02 -36.28 -5.17
N ALA A 217 -9.06 -34.95 -5.13
CA ALA A 217 -10.25 -34.20 -4.72
C ALA A 217 -11.42 -34.47 -5.67
N TRP A 218 -11.19 -34.47 -6.98
CA TRP A 218 -12.22 -34.73 -7.98
C TRP A 218 -12.75 -36.16 -7.90
N LEU A 219 -11.86 -37.16 -7.83
CA LEU A 219 -12.25 -38.56 -7.68
C LEU A 219 -13.02 -38.81 -6.37
N TRP A 220 -12.56 -38.22 -5.26
CA TRP A 220 -13.23 -38.30 -3.96
C TRP A 220 -14.63 -37.69 -3.97
N ASN A 221 -14.78 -36.53 -4.60
CA ASN A 221 -16.07 -35.85 -4.73
C ASN A 221 -17.04 -36.61 -5.66
N ASN A 222 -16.53 -37.45 -6.55
CA ASN A 222 -17.29 -38.28 -7.48
C ASN A 222 -17.31 -39.77 -7.09
N ARG A 223 -17.06 -40.10 -5.82
CA ARG A 223 -17.06 -41.49 -5.30
C ARG A 223 -18.38 -42.26 -5.52
N SER A 224 -19.50 -41.55 -5.70
CA SER A 224 -20.76 -42.19 -6.08
C SER A 224 -20.71 -42.87 -7.46
N HIS A 225 -19.83 -42.39 -8.34
CA HIS A 225 -19.61 -42.95 -9.68
C HIS A 225 -18.45 -43.96 -9.71
N PHE A 226 -17.34 -43.66 -9.01
CA PHE A 226 -16.12 -44.48 -9.05
C PHE A 226 -16.01 -45.53 -7.94
N GLY A 227 -16.88 -45.48 -6.94
CA GLY A 227 -16.82 -46.32 -5.74
C GLY A 227 -16.07 -45.67 -4.58
N ASN A 228 -16.17 -46.31 -3.41
CA ASN A 228 -15.56 -45.83 -2.15
C ASN A 228 -14.23 -46.53 -1.82
N ASP A 229 -13.76 -47.45 -2.67
CA ASP A 229 -12.53 -48.19 -2.44
C ASP A 229 -11.30 -47.32 -2.77
N VAL A 230 -10.54 -46.97 -1.73
CA VAL A 230 -9.36 -46.10 -1.83
C VAL A 230 -8.28 -46.71 -2.73
N GLU A 231 -8.10 -48.03 -2.75
CA GLU A 231 -7.09 -48.66 -3.61
C GLU A 231 -7.47 -48.55 -5.09
N VAL A 232 -8.76 -48.61 -5.41
CA VAL A 232 -9.28 -48.42 -6.76
C VAL A 232 -9.11 -46.96 -7.19
N LEU A 233 -9.45 -46.01 -6.30
CA LEU A 233 -9.29 -44.58 -6.57
C LEU A 233 -7.81 -44.20 -6.78
N GLU A 234 -6.89 -44.76 -5.99
CA GLU A 234 -5.46 -44.55 -6.17
C GLU A 234 -4.97 -45.06 -7.51
N LYS A 235 -5.36 -46.29 -7.91
CA LYS A 235 -5.01 -46.82 -9.24
C LYS A 235 -5.55 -45.95 -10.37
N LEU A 236 -6.78 -45.46 -10.25
CA LEU A 236 -7.37 -44.54 -11.23
C LEU A 236 -6.60 -43.22 -11.31
N ALA A 237 -6.21 -42.63 -10.18
CA ALA A 237 -5.41 -41.41 -10.13
C ALA A 237 -4.06 -41.58 -10.85
N GLN A 238 -3.37 -42.70 -10.61
CA GLN A 238 -2.10 -43.01 -11.29
C GLN A 238 -2.28 -43.16 -12.81
N VAL A 239 -3.33 -43.86 -13.26
CA VAL A 239 -3.65 -44.00 -14.70
C VAL A 239 -3.99 -42.64 -15.32
N MET A 240 -4.77 -41.80 -14.64
CA MET A 240 -5.09 -40.45 -15.08
C MET A 240 -3.82 -39.59 -15.27
N LEU A 241 -2.86 -39.69 -14.34
CA LEU A 241 -1.60 -38.93 -14.43
C LEU A 241 -0.63 -39.48 -15.47
N GLY A 242 -0.59 -40.80 -15.67
CA GLY A 242 0.28 -41.46 -16.65
C GLY A 242 -0.22 -41.31 -18.10
N GLU A 243 -1.53 -41.30 -18.32
CA GLU A 243 -2.15 -41.34 -19.66
C GLU A 243 -3.03 -40.12 -19.97
N ARG A 244 -2.60 -38.92 -19.54
CA ARG A 244 -3.38 -37.67 -19.65
C ARG A 244 -4.03 -37.43 -21.02
N HIS A 245 -3.33 -37.76 -22.11
CA HIS A 245 -3.84 -37.45 -23.47
C HIS A 245 -4.81 -38.49 -24.05
N ASN A 246 -4.84 -39.71 -23.51
CA ASN A 246 -5.59 -40.83 -24.09
C ASN A 246 -6.70 -41.36 -23.17
N ASN A 247 -6.91 -40.73 -22.02
CA ASN A 247 -7.87 -41.18 -21.02
C ASN A 247 -9.14 -40.31 -21.03
N SER A 248 -10.31 -40.93 -21.25
CA SER A 248 -11.60 -40.22 -21.23
C SER A 248 -11.90 -39.59 -19.88
N ILE A 249 -11.53 -40.26 -18.78
CA ILE A 249 -11.72 -39.77 -17.41
C ILE A 249 -10.88 -38.51 -17.18
N TRP A 250 -9.67 -38.44 -17.75
CA TRP A 250 -8.86 -37.22 -17.69
C TRP A 250 -9.53 -36.05 -18.41
N ASN A 251 -10.12 -36.28 -19.58
CA ASN A 251 -10.82 -35.24 -20.32
C ASN A 251 -12.04 -34.72 -19.54
N ASP A 252 -12.80 -35.60 -18.89
CA ASP A 252 -13.93 -35.22 -18.04
C ASP A 252 -13.47 -34.43 -16.80
N PHE A 253 -12.37 -34.84 -16.18
CA PHE A 253 -11.72 -34.09 -15.10
C PHE A 253 -11.32 -32.69 -15.54
N VAL A 254 -10.60 -32.56 -16.66
CA VAL A 254 -10.15 -31.27 -17.21
C VAL A 254 -11.34 -30.37 -17.56
N ALA A 255 -12.39 -30.92 -18.18
CA ALA A 255 -13.59 -30.17 -18.52
C ALA A 255 -14.31 -29.64 -17.27
N THR A 256 -14.45 -30.50 -16.25
CA THR A 256 -15.09 -30.14 -14.97
C THR A 256 -14.30 -29.05 -14.24
N GLU A 257 -12.99 -29.25 -14.10
CA GLU A 257 -12.09 -28.32 -13.42
C GLU A 257 -12.00 -26.98 -14.13
N SER A 258 -11.88 -26.99 -15.46
CA SER A 258 -11.88 -25.80 -16.28
C SER A 258 -13.15 -24.98 -16.06
N ALA A 259 -14.33 -25.62 -16.10
CA ALA A 259 -15.61 -24.96 -15.85
C ALA A 259 -15.72 -24.38 -14.42
N GLN A 260 -15.21 -25.09 -13.42
CA GLN A 260 -15.17 -24.61 -12.04
C GLN A 260 -14.32 -23.36 -11.89
N PHE A 261 -13.09 -23.34 -12.42
CA PHE A 261 -12.22 -22.16 -12.34
C PHE A 261 -12.78 -20.97 -13.13
N VAL A 262 -13.28 -21.21 -14.35
CA VAL A 262 -13.93 -20.17 -15.16
C VAL A 262 -15.09 -19.55 -14.38
N THR A 263 -15.92 -20.37 -13.74
CA THR A 263 -17.08 -19.90 -12.98
C THR A 263 -16.68 -19.19 -11.69
N ALA A 264 -15.75 -19.77 -10.92
CA ALA A 264 -15.32 -19.23 -9.63
C ALA A 264 -14.57 -17.90 -9.79
N TRP A 265 -13.83 -17.73 -10.89
CA TRP A 265 -13.00 -16.55 -11.14
C TRP A 265 -13.58 -15.61 -12.21
N LYS A 266 -14.83 -15.81 -12.64
CA LYS A 266 -15.48 -14.99 -13.69
C LYS A 266 -15.51 -13.49 -13.36
N ASP A 267 -15.68 -13.16 -12.09
CA ASP A 267 -15.86 -11.78 -11.61
C ASP A 267 -14.50 -11.12 -11.28
N ILE A 268 -13.40 -11.87 -11.35
CA ILE A 268 -12.05 -11.37 -11.09
C ILE A 268 -11.50 -10.70 -12.35
N LYS A 269 -11.40 -9.37 -12.33
CA LYS A 269 -10.71 -8.61 -13.37
C LYS A 269 -9.21 -8.60 -13.08
N ILE A 270 -8.50 -9.63 -13.55
CA ILE A 270 -7.09 -9.83 -13.23
C ILE A 270 -6.18 -8.67 -13.68
N ASP A 271 -6.58 -7.92 -14.69
CA ASP A 271 -5.84 -6.73 -15.16
C ASP A 271 -5.90 -5.55 -14.17
N ASP A 272 -6.89 -5.55 -13.26
CA ASP A 272 -7.02 -4.57 -12.18
C ASP A 272 -6.24 -5.00 -10.91
N TYR A 273 -5.54 -6.15 -10.95
CA TYR A 273 -4.78 -6.69 -9.82
C TYR A 273 -3.32 -6.26 -9.89
N GLY A 274 -2.80 -5.89 -8.73
CA GLY A 274 -1.38 -5.74 -8.46
C GLY A 274 -0.87 -6.92 -7.68
N PHE A 275 0.40 -6.84 -7.29
CA PHE A 275 1.02 -7.84 -6.43
C PHE A 275 1.73 -7.14 -5.26
N ALA A 276 1.90 -7.87 -4.18
CA ALA A 276 2.55 -7.31 -3.00
C ALA A 276 4.03 -6.96 -3.24
N GLY A 277 4.39 -5.70 -2.95
CA GLY A 277 5.71 -5.14 -3.24
C GLY A 277 6.88 -5.77 -2.49
N ARG A 278 6.67 -6.46 -1.36
CA ARG A 278 7.74 -7.20 -0.66
C ARG A 278 7.66 -8.69 -0.97
N ARG A 279 8.82 -9.30 -1.25
CA ARG A 279 8.97 -10.75 -1.35
C ARG A 279 8.69 -11.39 0.01
N ARG A 280 7.80 -12.38 0.04
CA ARG A 280 7.50 -13.19 1.23
C ARG A 280 8.01 -14.60 1.00
N ARG A 281 9.11 -14.95 1.65
CA ARG A 281 9.72 -16.27 1.54
C ARG A 281 9.18 -17.17 2.67
N ILE A 282 8.66 -18.33 2.31
CA ILE A 282 8.15 -19.34 3.26
C ILE A 282 9.24 -20.40 3.54
N ALA A 283 9.96 -20.82 2.50
CA ALA A 283 11.11 -21.73 2.60
C ALA A 283 12.22 -21.28 1.63
N ARG A 284 13.37 -21.96 1.62
CA ARG A 284 14.53 -21.58 0.78
C ARG A 284 14.17 -21.41 -0.70
N ASP A 285 13.29 -22.27 -1.18
CA ASP A 285 12.82 -22.42 -2.56
C ASP A 285 11.35 -22.05 -2.74
N ILE A 286 10.61 -21.73 -1.67
CA ILE A 286 9.17 -21.45 -1.71
C ILE A 286 8.89 -20.01 -1.32
N ASP A 287 8.18 -19.30 -2.19
CA ASP A 287 7.69 -17.95 -1.96
C ASP A 287 6.17 -17.89 -1.97
N LEU A 288 5.64 -16.88 -1.28
CA LEU A 288 4.25 -16.48 -1.29
C LEU A 288 4.08 -15.25 -2.20
N VAL A 289 3.24 -15.40 -3.22
CA VAL A 289 2.76 -14.32 -4.08
C VAL A 289 1.33 -13.99 -3.67
N ILE A 290 1.08 -12.72 -3.38
CA ILE A 290 -0.26 -12.23 -3.07
C ILE A 290 -0.64 -11.26 -4.19
N LEU A 291 -1.69 -11.61 -4.94
CA LEU A 291 -2.34 -10.73 -5.89
C LEU A 291 -3.47 -9.99 -5.20
N VAL A 292 -3.60 -8.70 -5.50
CA VAL A 292 -4.47 -7.81 -4.75
C VAL A 292 -5.18 -6.86 -5.71
N PRO A 293 -6.51 -6.68 -5.62
CA PRO A 293 -7.21 -5.71 -6.45
C PRO A 293 -6.73 -4.30 -6.10
N MET A 294 -6.25 -3.52 -7.08
CA MET A 294 -5.70 -2.17 -6.85
C MET A 294 -6.77 -1.08 -6.84
N GLY A 295 -7.97 -1.38 -7.35
CA GLY A 295 -9.02 -0.40 -7.58
C GLY A 295 -8.53 0.79 -8.40
N ASN A 296 -9.19 1.94 -8.26
CA ASN A 296 -8.80 3.17 -8.96
C ASN A 296 -7.50 3.81 -8.42
N SER A 297 -7.00 3.33 -7.28
CA SER A 297 -5.82 3.90 -6.62
C SER A 297 -4.49 3.54 -7.28
N GLY A 298 -4.46 2.44 -8.05
CA GLY A 298 -3.25 1.89 -8.66
C GLY A 298 -2.24 1.28 -7.68
N ALA A 299 -2.23 1.66 -6.39
CA ALA A 299 -1.45 1.03 -5.34
C ALA A 299 -1.91 1.47 -3.93
N TYR A 300 -1.76 0.60 -2.94
CA TYR A 300 -1.96 0.95 -1.53
C TYR A 300 -1.00 0.22 -0.60
N PHE A 301 -0.79 0.80 0.57
CA PHE A 301 0.02 0.22 1.64
C PHE A 301 -0.88 -0.29 2.76
N VAL A 302 -0.47 -1.41 3.36
CA VAL A 302 -1.11 -1.96 4.55
C VAL A 302 -0.06 -1.95 5.65
N MET A 303 -0.38 -1.26 6.76
CA MET A 303 0.57 -1.04 7.86
C MET A 303 0.70 -2.24 8.81
N SER A 304 -0.24 -3.18 8.74
CA SER A 304 -0.30 -4.41 9.53
C SER A 304 -0.64 -5.61 8.65
N ALA A 305 -0.54 -6.83 9.19
CA ALA A 305 -1.05 -8.02 8.53
C ALA A 305 -2.59 -7.96 8.50
N THR A 306 -3.13 -7.41 7.42
CA THR A 306 -4.58 -7.27 7.23
C THR A 306 -5.04 -8.19 6.12
N ALA A 307 -6.11 -8.95 6.37
CA ALA A 307 -6.78 -9.73 5.34
C ALA A 307 -7.41 -8.76 4.33
N LEU A 308 -6.99 -8.88 3.06
CA LEU A 308 -7.50 -8.04 1.99
C LEU A 308 -8.64 -8.78 1.28
N PRO A 309 -9.84 -8.19 1.18
CA PRO A 309 -10.95 -8.78 0.46
C PRO A 309 -10.57 -8.99 -1.00
N ASN A 310 -10.93 -10.16 -1.55
CA ASN A 310 -10.61 -10.59 -2.90
C ASN A 310 -9.11 -10.67 -3.23
N ALA A 311 -8.22 -10.64 -2.23
CA ALA A 311 -6.83 -10.96 -2.48
C ALA A 311 -6.68 -12.46 -2.74
N MET A 312 -5.81 -12.81 -3.68
CA MET A 312 -5.50 -14.19 -4.03
C MET A 312 -4.08 -14.52 -3.58
N SER A 313 -3.94 -15.57 -2.79
CA SER A 313 -2.65 -16.04 -2.28
C SER A 313 -2.20 -17.29 -3.05
N PHE A 314 -0.96 -17.26 -3.52
CA PHE A 314 -0.34 -18.36 -4.25
C PHE A 314 1.00 -18.70 -3.65
N LEU A 315 1.20 -19.98 -3.34
CA LEU A 315 2.53 -20.51 -3.10
C LEU A 315 3.18 -20.91 -4.41
N VAL A 316 4.44 -20.52 -4.56
CA VAL A 316 5.25 -20.86 -5.72
C VAL A 316 6.60 -21.40 -5.28
N ARG A 317 7.08 -22.44 -5.95
CA ARG A 317 8.40 -23.04 -5.71
C ARG A 317 9.31 -22.79 -6.90
N ARG A 318 10.58 -22.51 -6.63
CA ARG A 318 11.63 -22.47 -7.65
C ARG A 318 12.11 -23.90 -7.92
N THR A 319 11.92 -24.35 -9.14
CA THR A 319 12.50 -25.59 -9.69
C THR A 319 13.56 -25.24 -10.73
N ASP A 320 14.21 -26.27 -11.28
CA ASP A 320 15.20 -26.09 -12.36
C ASP A 320 14.56 -25.50 -13.63
N ASP A 321 13.30 -25.85 -13.91
CA ASP A 321 12.52 -25.38 -15.06
C ASP A 321 11.86 -24.01 -14.86
N GLY A 322 12.03 -23.38 -13.69
CA GLY A 322 11.47 -22.07 -13.38
C GLY A 322 10.60 -22.05 -12.12
N TRP A 323 9.67 -21.11 -12.04
CA TRP A 323 8.72 -21.04 -10.93
C TRP A 323 7.46 -21.86 -11.25
N LYS A 324 7.01 -22.67 -10.28
CA LYS A 324 5.79 -23.48 -10.38
C LYS A 324 4.81 -23.16 -9.27
N ILE A 325 3.51 -23.24 -9.55
CA ILE A 325 2.42 -23.12 -8.57
C ILE A 325 2.39 -24.37 -7.68
N VAL A 326 2.53 -24.15 -6.38
CA VAL A 326 2.49 -25.19 -5.34
C VAL A 326 1.10 -25.26 -4.72
N ASN A 327 0.51 -24.09 -4.44
CA ASN A 327 -0.83 -23.96 -3.87
C ASN A 327 -1.46 -22.62 -4.30
N HIS A 328 -2.77 -22.56 -4.32
CA HIS A 328 -3.58 -21.38 -4.69
C HIS A 328 -4.65 -21.04 -3.65
N ILE A 329 -4.72 -21.80 -2.55
CA ILE A 329 -5.71 -21.64 -1.47
C ILE A 329 -5.00 -21.48 -0.12
N GLY A 330 -4.00 -22.32 0.18
CA GLY A 330 -3.32 -22.33 1.48
C GLY A 330 -1.89 -21.80 1.46
N TYR A 331 -1.35 -21.53 2.65
CA TYR A 331 0.04 -21.12 2.89
C TYR A 331 1.01 -22.30 3.11
N ALA A 332 0.57 -23.52 2.87
CA ALA A 332 1.41 -24.72 2.85
C ALA A 332 1.20 -25.55 1.58
N PRO A 333 2.20 -26.34 1.14
CA PRO A 333 2.00 -27.31 0.06
C PRO A 333 0.88 -28.29 0.42
N PRO A 334 -0.03 -28.61 -0.53
CA PRO A 334 -1.10 -29.56 -0.27
C PRO A 334 -0.51 -30.98 -0.12
N THR A 335 -1.18 -31.82 0.67
CA THR A 335 -0.80 -33.22 0.88
C THR A 335 -1.79 -34.14 0.18
N PRO A 336 -1.35 -35.00 -0.76
CA PRO A 336 -2.21 -36.00 -1.39
C PRO A 336 -2.79 -36.97 -0.38
N GLY A 337 -4.00 -37.43 -0.64
CA GLY A 337 -4.71 -38.35 0.25
C GLY A 337 -6.17 -38.53 -0.17
N TRP A 338 -6.95 -39.22 0.65
CA TRP A 338 -8.36 -39.54 0.39
C TRP A 338 -9.22 -39.21 1.62
N PRO A 339 -9.70 -37.95 1.76
CA PRO A 339 -9.51 -36.81 0.85
C PRO A 339 -8.11 -36.16 0.96
N PRO A 340 -7.70 -35.38 -0.04
CA PRO A 340 -6.46 -34.60 0.02
C PRO A 340 -6.60 -33.42 0.98
N ILE A 341 -5.47 -32.99 1.54
CA ILE A 341 -5.41 -31.87 2.50
C ILE A 341 -4.82 -30.64 1.79
N TRP A 342 -5.64 -29.60 1.63
CA TRP A 342 -5.27 -28.37 0.90
C TRP A 342 -4.63 -27.29 1.79
N TRP A 343 -4.84 -27.38 3.10
CA TRP A 343 -4.39 -26.42 4.11
C TRP A 343 -4.23 -27.14 5.46
N TYR A 344 -3.39 -26.61 6.36
CA TYR A 344 -3.30 -27.11 7.73
C TYR A 344 -4.37 -26.46 8.62
N THR A 345 -4.80 -27.13 9.70
CA THR A 345 -5.83 -26.63 10.63
C THR A 345 -5.52 -25.28 11.29
N ASN A 346 -4.27 -24.81 11.25
CA ASN A 346 -3.84 -23.50 11.75
C ASN A 346 -3.53 -22.52 10.61
N ASP A 347 -4.03 -22.75 9.39
CA ASP A 347 -3.82 -21.85 8.27
C ASP A 347 -4.70 -20.59 8.46
N PRO A 348 -4.12 -19.38 8.52
CA PRO A 348 -4.88 -18.14 8.71
C PRO A 348 -5.90 -17.86 7.59
N VAL A 349 -5.84 -18.56 6.46
CA VAL A 349 -6.90 -18.48 5.43
C VAL A 349 -8.22 -19.07 5.94
N ILE A 350 -8.18 -20.10 6.79
CA ILE A 350 -9.39 -20.74 7.34
C ILE A 350 -10.08 -19.83 8.35
N GLU A 351 -9.30 -19.17 9.22
CA GLU A 351 -9.83 -18.20 10.20
C GLU A 351 -10.51 -17.00 9.52
N ALA A 352 -10.22 -16.76 8.24
CA ALA A 352 -10.78 -15.67 7.45
C ALA A 352 -11.98 -16.07 6.58
N LEU A 353 -12.34 -17.36 6.52
CA LEU A 353 -13.56 -17.79 5.84
C LEU A 353 -14.79 -17.37 6.67
N PRO A 354 -15.88 -16.90 6.04
CA PRO A 354 -17.09 -16.57 6.77
C PRO A 354 -17.63 -17.82 7.47
N ASP A 355 -18.00 -17.68 8.75
CA ASP A 355 -18.80 -18.66 9.46
C ASP A 355 -20.15 -18.76 8.74
N GLU A 356 -20.35 -19.79 7.92
CA GLU A 356 -21.66 -20.11 7.33
C GLU A 356 -22.65 -20.65 8.38
#